data_AF-A0AB33F0V9-F1
#
_entry.id   AF-A0AB33F0V9-F1
#
_cell.length_a   1.000
_cell.length_b   1.000
_cell.length_c   1.000
_cell.angle_alpha   90.00
_cell.angle_beta   90.00
_cell.angle_gamma   90.00
#
_symmetry.space_group_name_H-M   'P 1'
#
loop_
_entity.id
_entity.type
_entity.pdbx_description
1 polymer ?
#
loop_
_entity_poly.entity_id
_entity_poly.type
_entity_poly.pdbx_seq_one_letter_code
_entity_poly.pdbx_strand_id
1 'polypeptide(L)'
;MTDEHAGQQEGPSAEELASRTRWFEQYVEALNQRSVVAEAGGEPYACPCCRHPTLEGRGQFEICFACGWEDDGQDDEDADTVRGGPNGSLSLTDARRAYAERPVSLADARRAYAERQARWEERRRRRSAPKTT
;
A
#
# COMPACT_ATOMS: atom_id res chain seq x y z
N MET A 1 -1.71 43.85 -22.53
CA MET A 1 -1.04 43.10 -21.47
C MET A 1 -1.66 41.71 -21.45
N THR A 2 -1.26 40.86 -22.38
CA THR A 2 -1.66 39.44 -22.39
C THR A 2 -0.62 38.71 -21.57
N ASP A 3 -1.04 38.26 -20.39
CA ASP A 3 -0.25 37.38 -19.53
C ASP A 3 -0.42 35.96 -20.04
N GLU A 4 0.46 35.56 -20.97
CA GLU A 4 0.57 34.20 -21.48
C GLU A 4 1.78 33.51 -20.84
N HIS A 5 1.67 33.17 -19.55
CA HIS A 5 2.54 32.17 -18.93
C HIS A 5 1.73 30.91 -18.63
N ALA A 6 1.19 30.29 -19.68
CA ALA A 6 0.82 28.88 -19.64
C ALA A 6 2.12 28.07 -19.60
N GLY A 7 2.62 27.81 -18.39
CA GLY A 7 3.80 26.97 -18.17
C GLY A 7 3.61 25.63 -18.85
N GLN A 8 4.42 25.37 -19.87
CA GLN A 8 4.52 24.07 -20.52
C GLN A 8 5.02 23.06 -19.48
N GLN A 9 4.14 22.22 -18.96
CA GLN A 9 4.57 21.04 -18.22
C GLN A 9 5.13 20.06 -19.26
N GLU A 10 6.44 20.15 -19.50
CA GLU A 10 7.15 19.13 -20.27
C GLU A 10 7.00 17.79 -19.53
N GLY A 11 6.60 16.75 -20.26
CA GLY A 11 6.42 15.41 -19.70
C GLY A 11 7.74 14.79 -19.21
N PRO A 12 7.70 13.56 -18.68
CA PRO A 12 8.90 12.88 -18.19
C PRO A 12 9.96 12.72 -19.29
N SER A 13 11.23 12.88 -18.93
CA SER A 13 12.35 12.71 -19.86
C SER A 13 12.48 11.26 -20.34
N ALA A 14 13.19 11.03 -21.44
CA ALA A 14 13.47 9.67 -21.92
C ALA A 14 14.23 8.82 -20.88
N GLU A 15 15.11 9.44 -20.11
CA GLU A 15 15.84 8.77 -19.02
C GLU A 15 14.91 8.39 -17.86
N GLU A 16 13.98 9.28 -17.51
CA GLU A 16 12.98 9.00 -16.48
C GLU A 16 12.07 7.86 -16.91
N LEU A 17 11.58 7.88 -18.16
CA LEU A 17 10.79 6.79 -18.72
C LEU A 17 11.56 5.46 -18.71
N ALA A 18 12.83 5.45 -19.12
CA ALA A 18 13.67 4.25 -19.07
C ALA A 18 13.85 3.73 -17.64
N SER A 19 13.97 4.62 -16.65
CA SER A 19 14.08 4.24 -15.23
C SER A 19 12.78 3.63 -14.71
N ARG A 20 11.63 4.19 -15.09
CA ARG A 20 10.30 3.63 -14.75
C ARG A 20 10.08 2.26 -15.39
N THR A 21 10.49 2.06 -16.64
CA THR A 21 10.44 0.76 -17.31
C THR A 21 11.29 -0.27 -16.57
N ARG A 22 12.55 0.05 -16.24
CA ARG A 22 13.42 -0.85 -15.48
C ARG A 22 12.84 -1.22 -14.12
N TRP A 23 12.30 -0.24 -13.39
CA TRP A 23 11.64 -0.50 -12.11
C TRP A 23 10.43 -1.45 -12.29
N PHE A 24 9.59 -1.19 -13.30
CA PHE A 24 8.41 -2.02 -13.56
C PHE A 24 8.80 -3.47 -13.90
N GLU A 25 9.82 -3.67 -14.74
CA GLU A 25 10.34 -4.99 -15.09
C GLU A 25 10.86 -5.74 -13.85
N GLN A 26 11.65 -5.07 -13.01
CA GLN A 26 12.15 -5.65 -11.75
C GLN A 26 11.04 -5.99 -10.77
N TYR A 27 10.02 -5.13 -10.67
CA TYR A 27 8.86 -5.35 -9.82
C TYR A 27 8.05 -6.56 -10.28
N VAL A 28 7.74 -6.65 -11.58
CA VAL A 28 7.02 -7.80 -12.16
C VAL A 28 7.81 -9.09 -11.97
N GLU A 29 9.12 -9.06 -12.13
CA GLU A 29 9.97 -10.23 -11.87
C GLU A 29 9.90 -10.68 -10.40
N ALA A 30 9.96 -9.73 -9.46
CA ALA A 30 9.78 -10.03 -8.04
C ALA A 30 8.42 -10.69 -7.75
N LEU A 31 7.34 -10.18 -8.35
CA LEU A 31 6.01 -10.76 -8.21
C LEU A 31 5.93 -12.19 -8.75
N ASN A 32 6.57 -12.46 -9.89
CA ASN A 32 6.49 -13.77 -10.53
C ASN A 32 7.36 -14.84 -9.86
N GLN A 33 8.45 -14.44 -9.21
CA GLN A 33 9.46 -15.39 -8.72
C GLN A 33 9.56 -15.48 -7.19
N ARG A 34 9.21 -14.40 -6.47
CA ARG A 34 9.53 -14.21 -5.05
C ARG A 34 8.33 -13.75 -4.22
N SER A 35 7.11 -13.89 -4.73
CA SER A 35 5.92 -13.58 -3.94
C SER A 35 5.36 -14.81 -3.24
N VAL A 36 5.13 -14.67 -1.94
CA VAL A 36 4.32 -15.60 -1.15
C VAL A 36 2.85 -15.27 -1.37
N VAL A 37 2.12 -16.19 -2.00
CA VAL A 37 0.71 -16.03 -2.33
C VAL A 37 -0.15 -17.10 -1.65
N ALA A 38 -1.34 -16.69 -1.19
CA ALA A 38 -2.35 -17.59 -0.67
C ALA A 38 -3.73 -16.94 -0.86
N GLU A 39 -4.69 -17.74 -1.31
CA GLU A 39 -6.07 -17.27 -1.47
C GLU A 39 -6.73 -17.01 -0.11
N ALA A 40 -7.83 -16.26 -0.17
CA ALA A 40 -8.63 -15.97 1.02
C ALA A 40 -9.12 -17.25 1.71
N GLY A 41 -8.94 -17.31 3.03
CA GLY A 41 -9.27 -18.46 3.86
C GLY A 41 -10.35 -18.19 4.90
N GLY A 42 -10.58 -19.17 5.79
CA GLY A 42 -11.52 -19.02 6.91
C GLY A 42 -10.99 -18.15 8.05
N GLU A 43 -9.67 -17.93 8.12
CA GLU A 43 -9.02 -17.08 9.11
C GLU A 43 -8.04 -16.11 8.42
N PRO A 44 -7.87 -14.88 8.93
CA PRO A 44 -6.95 -13.92 8.33
C PRO A 44 -5.48 -14.33 8.49
N TYR A 45 -4.68 -14.06 7.47
CA TYR A 45 -3.24 -14.25 7.49
C TYR A 45 -2.52 -13.12 8.24
N ALA A 46 -1.39 -13.47 8.84
CA ALA A 46 -0.49 -12.54 9.48
C ALA A 46 0.19 -11.63 8.46
N CYS A 47 0.14 -10.32 8.68
CA CYS A 47 0.89 -9.35 7.90
C CYS A 47 2.40 -9.62 7.99
N PRO A 48 3.16 -9.62 6.88
CA PRO A 48 4.60 -9.89 6.91
C PRO A 48 5.39 -8.81 7.67
N CYS A 49 4.85 -7.60 7.80
CA CYS A 49 5.44 -6.50 8.54
C CYS A 49 5.17 -6.61 10.05
N CYS A 50 3.90 -6.48 10.47
CA CYS A 50 3.55 -6.38 11.90
C CYS A 50 3.09 -7.68 12.56
N ARG A 51 2.94 -8.77 11.80
CA ARG A 51 2.49 -10.11 12.25
C ARG A 51 1.06 -10.19 12.80
N HIS A 52 0.30 -9.10 12.81
CA HIS A 52 -1.14 -9.15 13.13
C HIS A 52 -1.93 -9.87 12.02
N PRO A 53 -2.98 -10.65 12.37
CA PRO A 53 -3.86 -11.32 11.41
C PRO A 53 -4.85 -10.31 10.81
N THR A 54 -4.45 -9.67 9.71
CA THR A 54 -5.18 -8.55 9.10
C THR A 54 -5.49 -8.72 7.63
N LEU A 55 -4.93 -9.76 6.99
CA LEU A 55 -5.02 -9.95 5.54
C LEU A 55 -5.97 -11.10 5.25
N GLU A 56 -6.90 -10.94 4.32
CA GLU A 56 -7.80 -12.02 3.93
C GLU A 56 -7.04 -13.10 3.14
N GLY A 57 -6.12 -12.70 2.25
CA GLY A 57 -5.17 -13.55 1.54
C GLY A 57 -3.70 -13.11 1.70
N ARG A 58 -2.76 -13.87 1.14
CA ARG A 58 -1.35 -13.47 0.98
C ARG A 58 -1.05 -13.07 -0.46
N GLY A 59 -0.29 -12.00 -0.64
CA GLY A 59 0.11 -11.47 -1.94
C GLY A 59 -1.04 -10.91 -2.77
N GLN A 60 -2.15 -10.51 -2.13
CA GLN A 60 -3.37 -10.02 -2.77
C GLN A 60 -3.43 -8.48 -2.82
N PHE A 61 -2.30 -7.79 -2.60
CA PHE A 61 -2.20 -6.32 -2.58
C PHE A 61 -3.10 -5.66 -1.54
N GLU A 62 -3.42 -6.39 -0.46
CA GLU A 62 -4.18 -5.86 0.67
C GLU A 62 -3.29 -4.96 1.54
N ILE A 63 -3.85 -3.82 1.98
CA ILE A 63 -3.16 -2.92 2.91
C ILE A 63 -3.53 -3.30 4.35
N CYS A 64 -2.53 -3.70 5.12
CA CYS A 64 -2.68 -4.02 6.54
C CYS A 64 -3.23 -2.81 7.31
N PHE A 65 -4.45 -2.90 7.87
CA PHE A 65 -5.06 -1.79 8.60
C PHE A 65 -4.35 -1.40 9.92
N ALA A 66 -3.44 -2.26 10.41
CA ALA A 66 -2.68 -2.05 11.64
C ALA A 66 -1.36 -1.30 11.43
N CYS A 67 -0.62 -1.59 10.36
CA CYS A 67 0.70 -0.99 10.10
C CYS A 67 0.80 -0.22 8.77
N GLY A 68 -0.18 -0.36 7.87
CA GLY A 68 -0.21 0.32 6.58
C GLY A 68 0.62 -0.33 5.47
N TRP A 69 1.29 -1.46 5.73
CA TRP A 69 2.03 -2.22 4.72
C TRP A 69 1.08 -2.87 3.71
N GLU A 70 1.35 -2.73 2.40
CA GLU A 70 0.68 -3.48 1.34
C GLU A 70 1.34 -4.84 1.14
N ASP A 71 0.54 -5.91 1.16
CA ASP A 71 1.02 -7.28 0.93
C ASP A 71 1.02 -7.63 -0.56
N ASP A 72 2.09 -7.23 -1.26
CA ASP A 72 2.40 -7.63 -2.65
C ASP A 72 3.05 -9.03 -2.75
N GLY A 73 3.14 -9.73 -1.61
CA GLY A 73 3.74 -11.06 -1.47
C GLY A 73 5.19 -11.04 -1.01
N GLN A 74 5.79 -9.87 -0.74
CA GLN A 74 7.13 -9.78 -0.14
C GLN A 74 7.20 -10.50 1.21
N ASP A 75 8.27 -11.27 1.43
CA ASP A 75 8.48 -11.99 2.69
C ASP A 75 9.99 -12.10 3.02
N ASP A 76 10.35 -12.99 3.95
CA ASP A 76 11.71 -13.08 4.50
C ASP A 76 12.83 -13.25 3.46
N GLU A 77 12.58 -13.94 2.33
CA GLU A 77 13.58 -14.17 1.28
C GLU A 77 14.09 -12.87 0.64
N ASP A 78 13.24 -11.86 0.52
CA ASP A 78 13.57 -10.61 -0.14
C ASP A 78 13.24 -9.39 0.71
N ALA A 79 13.19 -9.54 2.03
CA ALA A 79 12.77 -8.51 2.98
C ALA A 79 13.59 -7.21 2.93
N ASP A 80 14.88 -7.29 2.57
CA ASP A 80 15.77 -6.13 2.43
C ASP A 80 15.64 -5.41 1.08
N THR A 81 14.89 -5.99 0.12
CA THR A 81 14.65 -5.36 -1.18
C THR A 81 13.60 -4.26 -1.05
N VAL A 82 13.83 -3.11 -1.68
CA VAL A 82 12.81 -2.08 -1.85
C VAL A 82 12.03 -2.39 -3.13
N ARG A 83 10.83 -2.96 -3.00
CA ARG A 83 9.96 -3.25 -4.15
C ARG A 83 9.30 -1.99 -4.74
N GLY A 84 9.14 -0.94 -3.93
CA GLY A 84 8.53 0.30 -4.38
C GLY A 84 7.00 0.30 -4.19
N GLY A 85 6.29 0.85 -5.18
CA GLY A 85 4.82 0.85 -5.19
C GLY A 85 4.22 1.60 -3.99
N PRO A 86 3.07 1.15 -3.47
CA PRO A 86 2.41 1.73 -2.30
C PRO A 86 3.25 1.69 -1.00
N ASN A 87 4.23 0.79 -0.91
CA ASN A 87 5.18 0.71 0.21
C ASN A 87 6.32 1.75 0.11
N GLY A 88 6.42 2.46 -1.01
CA GLY A 88 7.35 3.58 -1.19
C GLY A 88 8.81 3.15 -1.19
N SER A 89 9.68 3.93 -0.53
CA SER A 89 11.13 3.66 -0.49
C SER A 89 11.55 2.73 0.65
N LEU A 90 10.60 2.08 1.33
CA LEU A 90 10.90 1.19 2.45
C LEU A 90 11.07 -0.25 1.97
N SER A 91 12.04 -0.95 2.53
CA SER A 91 12.09 -2.41 2.51
C SER A 91 11.15 -2.98 3.59
N LEU A 92 10.80 -4.26 3.49
CA LEU A 92 10.03 -4.93 4.53
C LEU A 92 10.81 -4.97 5.86
N THR A 93 12.14 -5.10 5.81
CA THR A 93 13.01 -4.97 6.99
C THR A 93 12.88 -3.60 7.65
N ASP A 94 12.88 -2.51 6.88
CA ASP A 94 12.71 -1.16 7.41
C ASP A 94 11.33 -0.97 8.03
N ALA A 95 10.29 -1.47 7.37
CA ALA A 95 8.92 -1.39 7.88
C ALA A 95 8.74 -2.18 9.19
N ARG A 96 9.33 -3.37 9.29
CA ARG A 96 9.37 -4.17 10.53
C ARG A 96 10.04 -3.40 11.66
N ARG A 97 11.20 -2.78 11.41
CA ARG A 97 11.91 -1.94 12.39
C ARG A 97 11.05 -0.74 12.81
N ALA A 98 10.51 0.00 11.86
CA ALA A 98 9.66 1.16 12.13
C ALA A 98 8.42 0.79 12.98
N TYR A 99 7.81 -0.37 12.71
CA TYR A 99 6.68 -0.86 13.50
C TYR A 99 7.11 -1.26 14.92
N ALA A 100 8.27 -1.91 15.07
CA ALA A 100 8.79 -2.34 16.37
C ALA A 100 9.05 -1.16 17.33
N GLU A 101 9.41 0.02 16.80
CA GLU A 101 9.56 1.24 17.60
C GLU A 101 8.23 1.74 18.18
N ARG A 102 7.12 1.52 17.47
CA ARG A 102 5.79 2.06 17.82
C ARG A 102 4.66 1.07 17.51
N PRO A 103 4.60 -0.08 18.21
CA PRO A 103 3.59 -1.09 17.94
C PRO A 103 2.21 -0.62 18.38
N VAL A 104 1.18 -1.20 17.77
CA VAL A 104 -0.22 -1.01 18.16
C VAL A 104 -0.85 -2.36 18.49
N SER A 105 -1.78 -2.38 19.46
CA SER A 105 -2.55 -3.59 19.71
C SER A 105 -3.51 -3.87 18.55
N LEU A 106 -3.80 -5.15 18.28
CA LEU A 106 -4.78 -5.53 17.26
C LEU A 106 -6.17 -4.94 17.54
N ALA A 107 -6.55 -4.88 18.82
CA ALA A 107 -7.84 -4.33 19.24
C ALA A 107 -7.95 -2.84 18.91
N ASP A 108 -6.89 -2.06 19.18
CA ASP A 108 -6.85 -0.64 18.86
C ASP A 108 -6.83 -0.40 17.34
N ALA A 109 -6.05 -1.19 16.61
CA ALA A 109 -6.02 -1.13 15.14
C ALA A 109 -7.39 -1.40 14.52
N ARG A 110 -8.11 -2.44 15.00
CA ARG A 110 -9.47 -2.78 14.55
C ARG A 110 -10.46 -1.65 14.82
N ARG A 111 -10.43 -1.08 16.02
CA ARG A 111 -11.29 0.06 16.40
C ARG A 111 -11.03 1.26 15.48
N ALA A 112 -9.76 1.65 15.33
CA ALA A 112 -9.38 2.77 14.48
C ALA A 112 -9.75 2.55 13.01
N TYR A 113 -9.63 1.31 12.50
CA TYR A 113 -10.04 0.96 11.15
C TYR A 113 -11.55 1.08 10.95
N ALA A 114 -12.36 0.50 11.86
CA ALA A 114 -13.81 0.59 11.80
C ALA A 114 -14.31 2.05 11.82
N GLU A 115 -13.72 2.90 12.66
CA GLU A 115 -14.02 4.33 12.69
C GLU A 115 -13.66 5.03 11.36
N ARG A 116 -12.52 4.71 10.74
CA ARG A 116 -12.13 5.26 9.43
C ARG A 116 -13.13 4.86 8.34
N GLN A 117 -13.56 3.60 8.33
CA GLN A 117 -14.54 3.08 7.38
C GLN A 117 -15.89 3.80 7.54
N ALA A 118 -16.41 3.88 8.77
CA ALA A 118 -17.66 4.59 9.07
C ALA A 118 -17.61 6.05 8.60
N ARG A 119 -16.50 6.77 8.85
CA ARG A 119 -16.33 8.16 8.37
C ARG A 119 -16.33 8.25 6.85
N TRP A 120 -15.71 7.30 6.14
CA TRP A 120 -15.68 7.31 4.68
C TRP A 120 -17.05 6.99 4.07
N GLU A 121 -17.77 6.04 4.64
CA GLU A 121 -19.15 5.73 4.24
C GLU A 121 -20.09 6.91 4.46
N GLU A 122 -19.97 7.61 5.58
CA GLU A 122 -20.72 8.83 5.84
C GLU A 122 -20.41 9.91 4.80
N ARG A 123 -19.13 10.16 4.50
CA ARG A 123 -18.72 11.10 3.45
C ARG A 123 -19.27 10.72 2.08
N ARG A 124 -19.23 9.42 1.71
CA ARG A 124 -19.85 8.93 0.47
C ARG A 124 -21.35 9.26 0.48
N ARG A 125 -22.07 8.91 1.53
CA ARG A 125 -23.52 9.12 1.65
C ARG A 125 -23.87 10.59 1.46
N ARG A 126 -23.16 11.49 2.14
CA ARG A 126 -23.35 12.95 2.02
C ARG A 126 -23.08 13.44 0.58
N ARG A 127 -22.03 12.95 -0.08
CA ARG A 127 -21.72 13.31 -1.47
C ARG A 127 -22.76 12.79 -2.47
N SER A 128 -23.36 11.65 -2.20
CA SER A 128 -24.40 11.03 -3.03
C SER A 128 -25.81 11.55 -2.73
N ALA A 129 -26.00 12.32 -1.66
CA ALA A 129 -27.30 12.90 -1.34
C ALA A 129 -27.69 13.97 -2.38
N PRO A 130 -28.95 13.97 -2.87
CA PRO A 130 -29.41 15.02 -3.76
C PRO A 130 -29.29 16.37 -3.06
N LYS A 131 -28.77 17.37 -3.77
CA LYS A 131 -28.71 18.74 -3.26
C LYS A 131 -30.16 19.23 -3.10
N THR A 132 -30.56 19.53 -1.87
CA THR A 132 -31.84 20.21 -1.60
C THR A 132 -31.77 21.61 -2.21
N THR A 133 -32.64 21.86 -3.19
CA THR A 133 -32.90 23.17 -3.83
C THR A 133 -33.67 24.08 -2.88
#